data_AF-A0A7Y0FSF9-F1
#
_entry.id   AF-A0A7Y0FSF9-F1
#
_cell.length_a   1.000
_cell.length_b   1.000
_cell.length_c   1.000
_cell.angle_alpha   90.00
_cell.angle_beta   90.00
_cell.angle_gamma   90.00
#
_symmetry.space_group_name_H-M   'P 1'
#
loop_
_entity.id
_entity.type
_entity.pdbx_description
1 polymer ?
#
loop_
_entity_poly.entity_id
_entity_poly.type
_entity_poly.pdbx_seq_one_letter_code
_entity_poly.pdbx_strand_id
1 'polypeptide(L)'
;MFKIYNNSTAKKMVAEFSNVRELLDYIQNPDRRDAKLIEELREGDSDAFLHRMRDKMEVCNFNYLNPVSNKNDSETLLSGYFYYVIEDSNDFDYDVTYIRAFWSTINGKGCCILVEVENIPNEGLEDAYKWVVDKVGVAEKDYLDTILMEAEPVSYDMQAHYNDDATALSFETKELEANLDLQPDFFPQLDGYNDIYYRTGGKIRLNNLDEVAENYQINFDENGLFDFGKEKIKYCQCFVPFEAVGAKNRYRFLSGFAKCLISLNPHMAFELLHHYLQSYSRRYFVTPLGDGVVEEIANNTYKLRGVLEPLENETKRFYFKDPKMPASEKKTLGNRILANDRAEKTRKELLGYLENWDYEKYPKITQVNLQKVSGRNRKTIENHYREVRNRFENK
;
A
#
# COMPACT_ATOMS: atom_id res chain seq x y z
N MET A 1 -21.94 3.41 21.60
CA MET A 1 -22.62 4.55 20.99
C MET A 1 -21.81 4.92 19.76
N PHE A 2 -22.40 4.67 18.60
CA PHE A 2 -21.73 4.85 17.31
C PHE A 2 -21.90 6.31 16.89
N LYS A 3 -20.79 6.96 16.52
CA LYS A 3 -20.78 8.37 16.13
C LYS A 3 -20.27 8.49 14.72
N ILE A 4 -21.10 9.07 13.85
CA ILE A 4 -20.76 9.33 12.46
C ILE A 4 -20.33 10.78 12.31
N TYR A 5 -19.22 10.98 11.62
CA TYR A 5 -18.64 12.28 11.33
C TYR A 5 -18.50 12.47 9.83
N ASN A 6 -18.49 13.72 9.38
CA ASN A 6 -18.00 13.99 8.04
C ASN A 6 -16.49 13.69 7.98
N ASN A 7 -16.02 13.10 6.89
CA ASN A 7 -14.60 12.84 6.69
C ASN A 7 -13.85 14.09 6.19
N SER A 8 -14.20 15.25 6.74
CA SER A 8 -13.55 16.52 6.45
C SER A 8 -12.56 16.86 7.55
N THR A 9 -11.65 17.80 7.29
CA THR A 9 -10.70 18.31 8.28
C THR A 9 -11.35 18.87 9.55
N ALA A 10 -12.64 19.24 9.51
CA ALA A 10 -13.38 19.75 10.66
C ALA A 10 -14.10 18.66 11.49
N LYS A 11 -14.11 17.39 11.04
CA LYS A 11 -14.76 16.21 11.68
C LYS A 11 -16.05 16.57 12.44
N LYS A 12 -17.04 17.13 11.74
CA LYS A 12 -18.33 17.51 12.33
C LYS A 12 -19.21 16.28 12.47
N MET A 13 -19.74 16.05 13.67
CA MET A 13 -20.69 14.95 13.93
C MET A 13 -21.96 15.16 13.09
N VAL A 14 -22.38 14.09 12.41
CA VAL A 14 -23.54 14.03 11.52
C VAL A 14 -24.69 13.27 12.20
N ALA A 15 -24.36 12.17 12.87
CA ALA A 15 -25.34 11.34 13.57
C ALA A 15 -24.70 10.59 14.76
N GLU A 16 -25.53 10.17 15.70
CA GLU A 16 -25.17 9.40 16.87
C GLU A 16 -26.24 8.33 17.12
N PHE A 17 -25.81 7.10 17.36
CA PHE A 17 -26.70 5.94 17.52
C PHE A 17 -26.42 5.21 18.81
N SER A 18 -27.50 4.86 19.52
CA SER A 18 -27.41 4.21 20.83
C SER A 18 -27.20 2.70 20.71
N ASN A 19 -27.61 2.10 19.59
CA ASN A 19 -27.51 0.67 19.35
C ASN A 19 -27.19 0.34 17.88
N VAL A 20 -26.88 -0.92 17.61
CA VAL A 20 -26.48 -1.43 16.29
C VAL A 20 -27.65 -1.38 15.29
N ARG A 21 -28.90 -1.57 15.73
CA ARG A 21 -30.07 -1.54 14.85
C ARG A 21 -30.28 -0.14 14.25
N GLU A 22 -30.20 0.90 15.07
CA GLU A 22 -30.24 2.29 14.61
C GLU A 22 -29.09 2.63 13.64
N LEU A 23 -27.89 2.08 13.89
CA LEU A 23 -26.76 2.23 12.97
C LEU A 23 -27.03 1.57 11.62
N LEU A 24 -27.62 0.37 11.62
CA LEU A 24 -27.96 -0.34 10.38
C LEU A 24 -29.08 0.34 9.61
N ASP A 25 -30.10 0.87 10.28
CA ASP A 25 -31.14 1.68 9.65
C ASP A 25 -30.52 2.88 8.89
N TYR A 26 -29.46 3.47 9.46
CA TYR A 26 -28.70 4.53 8.80
C TYR A 26 -27.85 4.04 7.62
N ILE A 27 -27.25 2.85 7.72
CA ILE A 27 -26.49 2.22 6.63
C ILE A 27 -27.40 1.85 5.45
N GLN A 28 -28.65 1.46 5.73
CA GLN A 28 -29.65 1.10 4.72
C GLN A 28 -30.33 2.31 4.08
N ASN A 29 -30.19 3.51 4.64
CA ASN A 29 -30.96 4.68 4.22
C ASN A 29 -30.51 5.23 2.85
N PRO A 30 -31.34 5.13 1.79
CA PRO A 30 -31.01 5.65 0.46
C PRO A 30 -30.94 7.19 0.40
N ASP A 31 -31.59 7.88 1.34
CA ASP A 31 -31.61 9.35 1.39
C ASP A 31 -30.33 9.93 2.04
N ARG A 32 -29.41 9.07 2.47
CA ARG A 32 -28.13 9.52 3.04
C ARG A 32 -27.31 10.26 1.99
N ARG A 33 -26.64 11.32 2.43
CA ARG A 33 -25.94 12.27 1.56
C ARG A 33 -24.93 11.60 0.62
N ASP A 34 -24.23 10.57 1.08
CA ASP A 34 -23.20 9.87 0.33
C ASP A 34 -23.66 8.50 -0.24
N ALA A 35 -24.93 8.10 -0.07
CA ALA A 35 -25.43 6.81 -0.57
C ALA A 35 -25.24 6.68 -2.09
N LYS A 36 -25.71 7.67 -2.86
CA LYS A 36 -25.53 7.70 -4.32
C LYS A 36 -24.06 7.67 -4.74
N LEU A 37 -23.19 8.32 -3.97
CA LEU A 37 -21.75 8.32 -4.25
C LEU A 37 -21.11 6.95 -4.06
N ILE A 38 -21.59 6.20 -3.08
CA ILE A 38 -21.15 4.83 -2.79
C ILE A 38 -21.67 3.87 -3.85
N GLU A 39 -22.90 4.06 -4.34
CA GLU A 39 -23.42 3.30 -5.49
C GLU A 39 -22.58 3.55 -6.75
N GLU A 40 -22.30 4.82 -7.08
CA GLU A 40 -21.43 5.18 -8.21
C GLU A 40 -20.01 4.59 -8.07
N LEU A 41 -19.49 4.51 -6.84
CA LEU A 41 -18.22 3.84 -6.57
C LEU A 41 -18.30 2.33 -6.85
N ARG A 42 -19.38 1.66 -6.46
CA ARG A 42 -19.52 0.21 -6.70
C ARG A 42 -19.62 -0.13 -8.18
N GLU A 43 -20.15 0.79 -8.98
CA GLU A 43 -20.16 0.68 -10.44
C GLU A 43 -18.78 0.97 -11.07
N GLY A 44 -17.93 1.73 -10.38
CA GLY A 44 -16.64 2.23 -10.88
C GLY A 44 -15.43 1.63 -10.17
N ASP A 45 -14.66 0.81 -10.88
CA ASP A 45 -13.49 0.12 -10.30
C ASP A 45 -12.25 1.02 -10.18
N SER A 46 -12.21 1.98 -9.24
CA SER A 46 -10.93 2.61 -8.89
C SER A 46 -10.84 3.13 -7.45
N ASP A 47 -9.82 2.67 -6.72
CA ASP A 47 -9.38 3.27 -5.44
C ASP A 47 -9.05 4.76 -5.59
N ALA A 48 -8.68 5.19 -6.80
CA ALA A 48 -8.51 6.59 -7.17
C ALA A 48 -9.81 7.41 -7.05
N PHE A 49 -10.98 6.82 -7.31
CA PHE A 49 -12.27 7.47 -7.11
C PHE A 49 -12.60 7.60 -5.62
N LEU A 50 -12.40 6.54 -4.84
CA LEU A 50 -12.50 6.55 -3.38
C LEU A 50 -11.71 7.71 -2.76
N HIS A 51 -10.44 7.86 -3.14
CA HIS A 51 -9.61 8.92 -2.58
C HIS A 51 -10.08 10.34 -2.93
N ARG A 52 -10.56 10.57 -4.16
CA ARG A 52 -11.11 11.87 -4.57
C ARG A 52 -12.39 12.23 -3.81
N MET A 53 -13.14 11.22 -3.40
CA MET A 53 -14.44 11.40 -2.77
C MET A 53 -14.39 11.26 -1.25
N ARG A 54 -13.23 10.94 -0.68
CA ARG A 54 -13.04 10.71 0.76
C ARG A 54 -13.60 11.86 1.59
N ASP A 55 -13.35 13.11 1.23
CA ASP A 55 -13.77 14.29 2.02
C ASP A 55 -15.29 14.54 1.98
N LYS A 56 -16.01 13.83 1.10
CA LYS A 56 -17.47 13.88 0.96
C LYS A 56 -18.16 12.69 1.62
N MET A 57 -17.40 11.70 2.06
CA MET A 57 -17.91 10.50 2.73
C MET A 57 -18.05 10.76 4.23
N GLU A 58 -18.90 9.97 4.85
CA GLU A 58 -19.05 9.90 6.29
C GLU A 58 -18.18 8.78 6.85
N VAL A 59 -17.68 8.95 8.07
CA VAL A 59 -16.79 8.00 8.75
C VAL A 59 -17.28 7.71 10.16
N CYS A 60 -17.07 6.47 10.61
CA CYS A 60 -17.44 6.01 11.95
C CYS A 60 -16.29 5.21 12.56
N ASN A 61 -16.06 5.39 13.87
CA ASN A 61 -15.32 4.39 14.63
C ASN A 61 -16.30 3.29 15.05
N PHE A 62 -16.25 2.15 14.37
CA PHE A 62 -17.11 1.01 14.66
C PHE A 62 -16.60 0.18 15.84
N ASN A 63 -15.30 0.24 16.13
CA ASN A 63 -14.73 -0.36 17.34
C ASN A 63 -15.18 0.48 18.54
N TYR A 64 -16.02 -0.11 19.39
CA TYR A 64 -16.62 0.58 20.51
C TYR A 64 -16.60 -0.30 21.76
N LEU A 65 -15.75 0.04 22.72
CA LEU A 65 -15.66 -0.65 23.99
C LEU A 65 -15.92 0.31 25.14
N ASN A 66 -16.70 -0.14 26.12
CA ASN A 66 -16.99 0.59 27.35
C ASN A 66 -16.41 -0.13 28.56
N PRO A 67 -15.86 0.62 29.53
CA PRO A 67 -15.50 0.06 30.82
C PRO A 67 -16.76 -0.41 31.56
N VAL A 68 -16.73 -1.66 32.00
CA VAL A 68 -17.74 -2.26 32.88
C VAL A 68 -17.16 -2.21 34.29
N SER A 69 -17.66 -1.29 35.12
CA SER A 69 -17.21 -1.18 36.50
C SER A 69 -17.86 -2.28 37.34
N ASN A 70 -17.11 -3.33 37.68
CA ASN A 70 -17.50 -4.22 38.76
C ASN A 70 -17.09 -3.59 40.10
N LYS A 71 -18.06 -3.36 40.99
CA LYS A 71 -17.84 -2.69 42.30
C LYS A 71 -16.85 -3.42 43.22
N ASN A 72 -16.37 -4.60 42.85
CA ASN A 72 -15.57 -5.49 43.68
C ASN A 72 -14.21 -5.90 43.06
N ASP A 73 -13.88 -5.48 41.84
CA ASP A 73 -12.59 -5.82 41.18
C ASP A 73 -11.75 -4.57 40.91
N SER A 74 -10.43 -4.69 41.07
CA SER A 74 -9.47 -3.66 40.72
C SER A 74 -9.21 -3.55 39.21
N GLU A 75 -9.63 -4.55 38.44
CA GLU A 75 -9.42 -4.62 36.99
C GLU A 75 -10.60 -4.01 36.23
N THR A 76 -10.29 -3.10 35.31
CA THR A 76 -11.30 -2.52 34.41
C THR A 76 -11.48 -3.44 33.22
N LEU A 77 -12.60 -4.16 33.18
CA LEU A 77 -13.01 -4.95 32.03
C LEU A 77 -13.75 -4.08 31.01
N LEU A 78 -13.64 -4.44 29.74
CA LEU A 78 -14.23 -3.74 28.61
C LEU A 78 -15.28 -4.62 27.93
N SER A 79 -16.36 -4.02 27.46
CA SER A 79 -17.40 -4.71 26.68
C SER A 79 -17.99 -3.80 25.61
N GLY A 80 -18.42 -4.37 24.50
CA GLY A 80 -18.97 -3.62 23.37
C GLY A 80 -18.80 -4.37 22.06
N TYR A 81 -18.20 -3.75 21.05
CA TYR A 81 -18.15 -4.27 19.70
C TYR A 81 -16.75 -4.20 19.08
N PHE A 82 -16.37 -5.29 18.42
CA PHE A 82 -15.27 -5.32 17.46
C PHE A 82 -15.79 -5.32 16.03
N TYR A 83 -15.12 -4.58 15.19
CA TYR A 83 -15.44 -4.37 13.79
C TYR A 83 -14.39 -5.02 12.91
N TYR A 84 -14.79 -5.66 11.81
CA TYR A 84 -13.86 -6.26 10.88
C TYR A 84 -14.25 -5.92 9.45
N VAL A 85 -13.26 -5.60 8.63
CA VAL A 85 -13.42 -5.41 7.18
C VAL A 85 -12.83 -6.64 6.49
N ILE A 86 -13.69 -7.39 5.82
CA ILE A 86 -13.31 -8.59 5.07
C ILE A 86 -13.40 -8.23 3.59
N GLU A 87 -12.26 -8.24 2.89
CA GLU A 87 -12.22 -7.92 1.47
C GLU A 87 -12.05 -9.17 0.59
N ASP A 88 -12.60 -9.13 -0.62
CA ASP A 88 -12.55 -10.19 -1.64
C ASP A 88 -13.29 -11.49 -1.26
N SER A 89 -14.27 -11.44 -0.34
CA SER A 89 -15.19 -12.56 -0.08
C SER A 89 -16.46 -12.40 -0.93
N ASN A 90 -16.56 -13.14 -2.04
CA ASN A 90 -17.82 -13.22 -2.80
C ASN A 90 -18.82 -14.19 -2.17
N ASP A 91 -18.34 -15.10 -1.30
CA ASP A 91 -19.14 -16.08 -0.58
C ASP A 91 -19.00 -15.81 0.93
N PHE A 92 -20.14 -15.54 1.59
CA PHE A 92 -20.20 -15.31 3.03
C PHE A 92 -20.45 -16.66 3.74
N ASP A 93 -19.37 -17.34 4.14
CA ASP A 93 -19.40 -18.65 4.82
C ASP A 93 -18.86 -18.55 6.26
N TYR A 94 -19.09 -17.41 6.92
CA TYR A 94 -18.64 -17.17 8.29
C TYR A 94 -19.65 -17.70 9.29
N ASP A 95 -19.16 -18.08 10.48
CA ASP A 95 -20.04 -18.49 11.58
C ASP A 95 -20.86 -17.30 12.09
N VAL A 96 -22.12 -17.23 11.64
CA VAL A 96 -23.06 -16.16 12.02
C VAL A 96 -23.45 -16.19 13.49
N THR A 97 -23.12 -17.26 14.23
CA THR A 97 -23.44 -17.41 15.65
C THR A 97 -22.95 -16.21 16.48
N TYR A 98 -21.80 -15.64 16.11
CA TYR A 98 -21.17 -14.54 16.86
C TYR A 98 -21.27 -13.18 16.13
N ILE A 99 -21.76 -13.17 14.90
CA ILE A 99 -21.84 -11.96 14.08
C ILE A 99 -23.14 -11.24 14.40
N ARG A 100 -23.04 -10.12 15.13
CA ARG A 100 -24.18 -9.29 15.54
C ARG A 100 -24.77 -8.49 14.39
N ALA A 101 -23.91 -8.02 13.49
CA ALA A 101 -24.33 -7.32 12.27
C ALA A 101 -23.32 -7.50 11.15
N PHE A 102 -23.79 -7.43 9.90
CA PHE A 102 -22.91 -7.39 8.74
C PHE A 102 -23.52 -6.58 7.59
N TRP A 103 -22.66 -6.04 6.74
CA TRP A 103 -23.04 -5.25 5.55
C TRP A 103 -21.91 -5.21 4.54
N SER A 104 -22.18 -4.86 3.29
CA SER A 104 -21.18 -4.81 2.23
C SER A 104 -20.18 -3.67 2.45
N THR A 105 -18.91 -3.89 2.08
CA THR A 105 -17.89 -2.82 2.08
C THR A 105 -18.26 -1.67 1.15
N ILE A 106 -17.58 -0.54 1.29
CA ILE A 106 -17.87 0.67 0.50
C ILE A 106 -17.70 0.43 -1.02
N ASN A 107 -16.72 -0.38 -1.42
CA ASN A 107 -16.49 -0.76 -2.82
C ASN A 107 -17.33 -1.97 -3.26
N GLY A 108 -18.12 -2.57 -2.36
CA GLY A 108 -18.98 -3.73 -2.66
C GLY A 108 -18.23 -5.04 -2.95
N LYS A 109 -16.91 -5.08 -2.73
CA LYS A 109 -16.06 -6.26 -2.99
C LYS A 109 -15.76 -7.07 -1.72
N GLY A 110 -16.58 -6.94 -0.69
CA GLY A 110 -16.34 -7.56 0.61
C GLY A 110 -17.46 -7.31 1.59
N CYS A 111 -17.24 -7.74 2.83
CA CYS A 111 -18.19 -7.64 3.93
C CYS A 111 -17.55 -6.98 5.16
N CYS A 112 -18.29 -6.07 5.76
CA CYS A 112 -18.05 -5.52 7.08
C CYS A 112 -18.82 -6.36 8.10
N ILE A 113 -18.18 -6.80 9.17
CA ILE A 113 -18.86 -7.52 10.26
C ILE A 113 -18.65 -6.80 11.60
N LEU A 114 -19.62 -6.95 12.48
CA LEU A 114 -19.60 -6.43 13.84
C LEU A 114 -19.88 -7.59 14.80
N VAL A 115 -19.01 -7.77 15.78
CA VAL A 115 -19.05 -8.84 16.78
C VAL A 115 -19.17 -8.22 18.16
N GLU A 116 -20.12 -8.72 18.95
CA GLU A 116 -20.30 -8.27 20.33
C GLU A 116 -19.35 -9.03 21.26
N VAL A 117 -18.66 -8.30 22.12
CA VAL A 117 -17.63 -8.83 23.02
C VAL A 117 -17.84 -8.38 24.45
N GLU A 118 -17.54 -9.25 25.39
CA GLU A 118 -17.72 -9.02 26.82
C GLU A 118 -16.46 -9.39 27.62
N ASN A 119 -16.28 -8.71 28.76
CA ASN A 119 -15.25 -9.02 29.74
C ASN A 119 -13.79 -8.98 29.22
N ILE A 120 -13.47 -8.09 28.27
CA ILE A 120 -12.12 -7.95 27.73
C ILE A 120 -11.22 -7.24 28.75
N PRO A 121 -10.09 -7.82 29.18
CA PRO A 121 -9.11 -7.10 30.00
C PRO A 121 -8.47 -5.97 29.20
N ASN A 122 -8.33 -4.79 29.82
CA ASN A 122 -7.80 -3.60 29.16
C ASN A 122 -6.38 -3.79 28.57
N GLU A 123 -5.56 -4.64 29.20
CA GLU A 123 -4.19 -4.96 28.76
C GLU A 123 -4.10 -6.05 27.68
N GLY A 124 -5.20 -6.78 27.41
CA GLY A 124 -5.26 -7.92 26.48
C GLY A 124 -6.06 -7.64 25.21
N LEU A 125 -6.23 -6.36 24.83
CA LEU A 125 -7.09 -5.97 23.71
C LEU A 125 -6.67 -6.57 22.37
N GLU A 126 -5.36 -6.61 22.08
CA GLU A 126 -4.85 -7.17 20.83
C GLU A 126 -5.10 -8.68 20.76
N ASP A 127 -4.86 -9.39 21.85
CA ASP A 127 -5.08 -10.83 21.95
C ASP A 127 -6.56 -11.18 21.89
N ALA A 128 -7.42 -10.38 22.53
CA ALA A 128 -8.86 -10.51 22.43
C ALA A 128 -9.36 -10.32 20.99
N TYR A 129 -8.79 -9.37 20.24
CA TYR A 129 -9.16 -9.15 18.86
C TYR A 129 -8.79 -10.33 17.95
N LYS A 130 -7.59 -10.91 18.15
CA LYS A 130 -7.12 -12.12 17.46
C LYS A 130 -8.00 -13.32 17.80
N TRP A 131 -8.30 -13.50 19.09
CA TRP A 131 -9.16 -14.58 19.56
C TRP A 131 -10.56 -14.53 18.95
N VAL A 132 -11.19 -13.36 18.88
CA VAL A 132 -12.50 -13.21 18.23
C VAL A 132 -12.43 -13.61 16.75
N VAL A 133 -11.37 -13.22 16.05
CA VAL A 133 -11.19 -13.59 14.64
C VAL A 133 -11.12 -15.10 14.46
N ASP A 134 -10.36 -15.80 15.30
CA ASP A 134 -10.25 -17.25 15.24
C ASP A 134 -11.61 -17.94 15.47
N LYS A 135 -12.47 -17.37 16.34
CA LYS A 135 -13.82 -17.89 16.58
C LYS A 135 -14.78 -17.65 15.41
N VAL A 136 -14.65 -16.51 14.73
CA VAL A 136 -15.52 -16.12 13.61
C VAL A 136 -15.03 -16.69 12.27
N GLY A 137 -13.77 -17.09 12.18
CA GLY A 137 -13.14 -17.65 10.98
C GLY A 137 -12.63 -16.60 10.00
N VAL A 138 -12.25 -15.41 10.46
CA VAL A 138 -11.66 -14.37 9.60
C VAL A 138 -10.16 -14.66 9.39
N ALA A 139 -9.61 -14.40 8.20
CA ALA A 139 -8.19 -14.67 7.96
C ALA A 139 -7.29 -13.56 8.53
N GLU A 140 -6.07 -13.91 8.96
CA GLU A 140 -5.12 -12.99 9.62
C GLU A 140 -4.82 -11.72 8.83
N LYS A 141 -4.69 -11.87 7.51
CA LYS A 141 -4.43 -10.77 6.58
C LYS A 141 -5.53 -9.69 6.55
N ASP A 142 -6.75 -10.00 7.00
CA ASP A 142 -7.94 -9.15 6.82
C ASP A 142 -8.25 -8.32 8.09
N TYR A 143 -7.71 -8.65 9.27
CA TYR A 143 -8.03 -7.92 10.51
C TYR A 143 -6.92 -7.03 11.08
N LEU A 144 -5.64 -7.25 10.74
CA LEU A 144 -4.52 -6.48 11.30
C LEU A 144 -4.63 -4.97 11.00
N ASP A 145 -5.12 -4.61 9.81
CA ASP A 145 -5.35 -3.22 9.46
C ASP A 145 -6.59 -2.63 10.17
N THR A 146 -7.52 -3.45 10.69
CA THR A 146 -8.80 -3.03 11.31
C THR A 146 -8.66 -2.69 12.80
N ILE A 147 -7.80 -3.41 13.53
CA ILE A 147 -7.43 -3.09 14.94
C ILE A 147 -6.92 -1.65 15.08
N LEU A 148 -6.27 -1.16 14.02
CA LEU A 148 -5.47 0.05 13.99
C LEU A 148 -6.21 1.27 13.39
N MET A 149 -7.51 1.13 13.09
CA MET A 149 -8.32 2.19 12.47
C MET A 149 -9.00 3.08 13.51
N GLU A 150 -8.80 4.40 13.41
CA GLU A 150 -9.54 5.38 14.23
C GLU A 150 -10.96 5.66 13.72
N ALA A 151 -11.20 5.50 12.42
CA ALA A 151 -12.50 5.68 11.78
C ALA A 151 -12.48 5.06 10.38
N GLU A 152 -13.59 4.45 9.96
CA GLU A 152 -13.74 3.84 8.63
C GLU A 152 -14.90 4.50 7.87
N PRO A 153 -14.81 4.68 6.53
CA PRO A 153 -15.93 5.17 5.73
C PRO A 153 -17.19 4.32 5.93
N VAL A 154 -18.30 5.00 6.22
CA VAL A 154 -19.59 4.35 6.43
C VAL A 154 -20.13 3.91 5.08
N SER A 155 -20.18 2.61 4.85
CA SER A 155 -20.76 2.03 3.63
C SER A 155 -22.27 2.30 3.55
N TYR A 156 -22.85 2.09 2.37
CA TYR A 156 -24.28 2.11 2.11
C TYR A 156 -24.71 0.73 1.62
N ASP A 157 -25.63 0.07 2.30
CA ASP A 157 -26.08 -1.26 1.89
C ASP A 157 -27.51 -1.54 2.34
N MET A 158 -28.43 -1.66 1.37
CA MET A 158 -29.82 -2.03 1.64
C MET A 158 -29.97 -3.47 2.15
N GLN A 159 -28.97 -4.32 1.96
CA GLN A 159 -28.96 -5.71 2.41
C GLN A 159 -28.22 -5.89 3.75
N ALA A 160 -27.81 -4.80 4.40
CA ALA A 160 -27.23 -4.86 5.72
C ALA A 160 -28.15 -5.64 6.69
N HIS A 161 -27.57 -6.49 7.52
CA HIS A 161 -28.31 -7.44 8.33
C HIS A 161 -27.99 -7.29 9.81
N TYR A 162 -29.03 -7.37 10.64
CA TYR A 162 -28.93 -7.45 12.09
C TYR A 162 -29.31 -8.86 12.55
N ASN A 163 -28.44 -9.48 13.34
CA ASN A 163 -28.69 -10.78 13.93
C ASN A 163 -29.11 -10.62 15.39
N ASP A 164 -30.42 -10.73 15.65
CA ASP A 164 -30.99 -10.70 17.00
C ASP A 164 -30.47 -11.89 17.85
N ASP A 165 -30.17 -13.02 17.23
CA ASP A 165 -29.80 -14.28 17.88
C ASP A 165 -28.28 -14.44 18.10
N ALA A 166 -27.48 -13.44 17.69
CA ALA A 166 -26.03 -13.49 17.88
C ALA A 166 -25.66 -13.60 19.36
N THR A 167 -24.70 -14.47 19.66
CA THR A 167 -24.15 -14.67 21.00
C THR A 167 -22.93 -13.78 21.17
N ALA A 168 -22.89 -13.00 22.26
CA ALA A 168 -21.72 -12.22 22.61
C ALA A 168 -20.55 -13.13 23.01
N LEU A 169 -19.35 -12.80 22.54
CA LEU A 169 -18.14 -13.53 22.90
C LEU A 169 -17.56 -12.96 24.21
N SER A 170 -17.67 -13.74 25.29
CA SER A 170 -17.06 -13.39 26.58
C SER A 170 -15.64 -13.91 26.66
N PHE A 171 -14.68 -13.03 26.96
CA PHE A 171 -13.28 -13.38 27.08
C PHE A 171 -12.97 -13.88 28.49
N GLU A 172 -12.79 -15.19 28.66
CA GLU A 172 -12.41 -15.78 29.94
C GLU A 172 -10.88 -15.77 30.08
N THR A 173 -10.36 -15.10 31.11
CA THR A 173 -8.91 -14.94 31.40
C THR A 173 -8.11 -16.24 31.48
N LYS A 174 -8.78 -17.40 31.62
CA LYS A 174 -8.13 -18.72 31.66
C LYS A 174 -7.57 -19.18 30.31
N GLU A 175 -7.96 -18.57 29.18
CA GLU A 175 -7.47 -18.99 27.85
C GLU A 175 -6.08 -18.40 27.49
N LEU A 176 -5.62 -17.35 28.17
CA LEU A 176 -4.34 -16.66 27.88
C LEU A 176 -3.10 -17.32 28.50
N GLU A 177 -3.25 -18.12 29.55
CA GLU A 177 -2.10 -18.74 30.26
C GLU A 177 -1.31 -19.74 29.40
N ALA A 178 -1.82 -20.10 28.21
CA ALA A 178 -1.17 -21.08 27.34
C ALA A 178 -0.08 -20.53 26.39
N ASN A 179 0.03 -19.22 26.15
CA ASN A 179 0.86 -18.71 25.05
C ASN A 179 1.69 -17.43 25.31
N LEU A 180 2.00 -17.08 26.56
CA LEU A 180 2.85 -15.92 26.85
C LEU A 180 4.33 -16.30 26.99
N ASP A 181 5.03 -16.31 25.86
CA ASP A 181 6.51 -16.24 25.84
C ASP A 181 6.91 -14.75 25.85
N LEU A 182 6.92 -14.16 27.04
CA LEU A 182 7.28 -12.76 27.26
C LEU A 182 8.80 -12.57 27.10
N GLN A 183 9.23 -11.92 26.03
CA GLN A 183 10.55 -11.30 25.98
C GLN A 183 10.48 -9.90 26.62
N PRO A 184 11.39 -9.54 27.53
CA PRO A 184 11.35 -8.26 28.22
C PRO A 184 11.83 -7.11 27.34
N ASP A 185 11.00 -6.08 27.20
CA ASP A 185 11.36 -4.80 26.60
C ASP A 185 12.42 -4.07 27.44
N PHE A 186 13.59 -3.83 26.84
CA PHE A 186 14.57 -2.88 27.34
C PHE A 186 14.25 -1.48 26.81
N PHE A 187 13.82 -0.57 27.68
CA PHE A 187 13.78 0.86 27.40
C PHE A 187 14.96 1.57 28.08
N PRO A 188 15.86 2.24 27.34
CA PRO A 188 16.63 3.33 27.88
C PRO A 188 15.82 4.63 27.74
N GLN A 189 15.49 5.24 28.89
CA GLN A 189 15.16 6.67 28.94
C GLN A 189 16.36 7.49 28.48
N LEU A 190 16.12 8.54 27.69
CA LEU A 190 17.07 9.63 27.50
C LEU A 190 16.33 10.96 27.40
N ASP A 191 16.75 11.86 28.30
CA ASP A 191 16.29 13.24 28.46
C ASP A 191 16.55 14.11 27.22
N GLY A 192 15.68 15.12 27.03
CA GLY A 192 16.05 16.35 26.33
C GLY A 192 15.01 16.89 25.35
N TYR A 193 14.17 17.80 25.83
CA TYR A 193 13.26 18.63 25.03
C TYR A 193 14.01 19.65 24.13
N ASN A 194 13.36 19.96 23.00
CA ASN A 194 13.50 21.13 22.10
C ASN A 194 14.76 21.28 21.22
N ASP A 195 14.59 21.05 19.90
CA ASP A 195 14.42 22.15 18.94
C ASP A 195 14.10 21.62 17.53
N ILE A 196 13.02 22.16 16.96
CA ILE A 196 12.69 22.03 15.54
C ILE A 196 13.75 22.82 14.77
N TYR A 197 14.55 22.12 13.97
CA TYR A 197 15.44 22.52 12.87
C TYR A 197 16.79 21.79 12.99
N TYR A 198 17.12 21.05 11.92
CA TYR A 198 18.42 20.43 11.64
C TYR A 198 19.62 21.23 12.19
N ARG A 199 20.41 20.62 13.09
CA ARG A 199 21.76 21.10 13.44
C ARG A 199 22.83 20.83 12.37
N THR A 200 22.49 20.27 11.21
CA THR A 200 23.45 20.02 10.11
C THR A 200 23.06 20.56 8.74
N GLY A 201 21.94 21.26 8.58
CA GLY A 201 21.59 21.95 7.32
C GLY A 201 21.38 21.08 6.08
N GLY A 202 21.39 19.75 6.20
CA GLY A 202 21.14 18.82 5.10
C GLY A 202 19.66 18.66 4.78
N LYS A 203 19.30 18.54 3.49
CA LYS A 203 17.95 18.15 3.07
C LYS A 203 17.71 16.67 3.42
N ILE A 204 16.50 16.34 3.87
CA ILE A 204 16.06 14.95 4.06
C ILE A 204 16.19 14.21 2.72
N ARG A 205 16.93 13.10 2.73
CA ARG A 205 17.15 12.27 1.55
C ARG A 205 15.94 11.35 1.35
N LEU A 206 15.38 11.37 0.15
CA LEU A 206 14.34 10.43 -0.29
C LEU A 206 14.87 9.39 -1.29
N ASN A 207 16.12 9.55 -1.72
CA ASN A 207 16.89 8.54 -2.44
C ASN A 207 18.39 8.79 -2.25
N ASN A 208 19.20 7.82 -2.67
CA ASN A 208 20.66 7.91 -2.73
C ASN A 208 21.19 7.77 -4.17
N LEU A 209 20.39 8.09 -5.20
CA LEU A 209 20.79 7.87 -6.59
C LEU A 209 22.11 8.56 -6.93
N ASP A 210 22.25 9.83 -6.54
CA ASP A 210 23.43 10.64 -6.88
C ASP A 210 24.69 10.07 -6.19
N GLU A 211 24.57 9.60 -4.95
CA GLU A 211 25.65 8.95 -4.19
C GLU A 211 26.08 7.63 -4.83
N VAL A 212 25.12 6.82 -5.26
CA VAL A 212 25.44 5.57 -5.96
C VAL A 212 26.07 5.89 -7.32
N ALA A 213 25.59 6.93 -8.01
CA ALA A 213 26.12 7.36 -9.31
C ALA A 213 27.57 7.89 -9.22
N GLU A 214 27.97 8.51 -8.12
CA GLU A 214 29.35 8.95 -7.87
C GLU A 214 30.36 7.79 -7.83
N ASN A 215 29.92 6.58 -7.44
CA ASN A 215 30.76 5.39 -7.49
C ASN A 215 31.03 4.88 -8.91
N TYR A 216 30.33 5.43 -9.91
CA TYR A 216 30.57 5.13 -11.31
C TYR A 216 31.41 6.24 -11.96
N GLN A 217 32.39 5.85 -12.77
CA GLN A 217 33.13 6.78 -13.63
C GLN A 217 32.26 7.21 -14.82
N ILE A 218 31.30 8.10 -14.55
CA ILE A 218 30.30 8.55 -15.52
C ILE A 218 30.95 9.50 -16.55
N ASN A 219 31.02 9.04 -17.79
CA ASN A 219 31.43 9.85 -18.94
C ASN A 219 30.22 10.18 -19.81
N PHE A 220 29.63 11.35 -19.60
CA PHE A 220 28.45 11.80 -20.35
C PHE A 220 28.74 11.95 -21.85
N ASP A 221 27.76 11.65 -22.68
CA ASP A 221 27.80 11.92 -24.11
C ASP A 221 27.68 13.44 -24.40
N GLU A 222 27.75 13.80 -25.69
CA GLU A 222 27.58 15.18 -26.17
C GLU A 222 26.25 15.83 -25.76
N ASN A 223 25.23 15.02 -25.43
CA ASN A 223 23.90 15.45 -25.02
C ASN A 223 23.76 15.49 -23.48
N GLY A 224 24.84 15.24 -22.73
CA GLY A 224 24.81 15.20 -21.28
C GLY A 224 24.10 13.97 -20.70
N LEU A 225 24.00 12.88 -21.46
CA LEU A 225 23.39 11.62 -21.07
C LEU A 225 24.46 10.54 -20.86
N PHE A 226 24.31 9.78 -19.78
CA PHE A 226 25.00 8.51 -19.58
C PHE A 226 23.99 7.36 -19.57
N ASP A 227 24.31 6.28 -20.28
CA ASP A 227 23.50 5.06 -20.33
C ASP A 227 24.19 3.93 -19.59
N PHE A 228 23.63 3.51 -18.45
CA PHE A 228 24.05 2.31 -17.70
C PHE A 228 23.74 1.00 -18.44
N GLY A 229 23.09 1.07 -19.60
CA GLY A 229 22.79 -0.07 -20.44
C GLY A 229 21.75 -1.00 -19.81
N LYS A 230 21.93 -2.31 -20.04
CA LYS A 230 20.98 -3.34 -19.57
C LYS A 230 21.08 -3.63 -18.07
N GLU A 231 22.27 -3.46 -17.48
CA GLU A 231 22.49 -3.77 -16.07
C GLU A 231 21.80 -2.74 -15.16
N LYS A 232 21.69 -1.48 -15.62
CA LYS A 232 21.11 -0.33 -14.90
C LYS A 232 21.83 -0.06 -13.58
N ILE A 233 21.75 1.18 -13.10
CA ILE A 233 22.13 1.48 -11.72
C ILE A 233 20.98 1.07 -10.80
N LYS A 234 21.31 0.48 -9.66
CA LYS A 234 20.36 0.18 -8.58
C LYS A 234 20.55 1.20 -7.48
N TYR A 235 19.47 1.63 -6.85
CA TYR A 235 19.52 2.62 -5.78
C TYR A 235 18.31 2.47 -4.86
N CYS A 236 18.40 3.10 -3.69
CA CYS A 236 17.33 3.17 -2.73
C CYS A 236 16.47 4.42 -2.99
N GLN A 237 15.16 4.25 -3.05
CA GLN A 237 14.17 5.31 -3.22
C GLN A 237 13.01 5.07 -2.27
N CYS A 238 12.68 6.07 -1.44
CA CYS A 238 11.46 6.04 -0.64
C CYS A 238 10.27 5.95 -1.58
N PHE A 239 9.49 4.88 -1.44
CA PHE A 239 8.32 4.63 -2.28
C PHE A 239 7.23 5.66 -2.02
N VAL A 240 6.73 6.27 -3.09
CA VAL A 240 5.57 7.15 -3.06
C VAL A 240 4.48 6.50 -3.93
N PRO A 241 3.29 6.19 -3.38
CA PRO A 241 2.22 5.58 -4.13
C PRO A 241 1.76 6.52 -5.25
N PHE A 242 1.58 5.98 -6.47
CA PHE A 242 0.99 6.73 -7.58
C PHE A 242 -0.51 6.94 -7.38
N GLU A 243 -1.16 5.96 -6.76
CA GLU A 243 -2.56 5.98 -6.35
C GLU A 243 -2.66 5.92 -4.83
N ALA A 244 -3.77 6.40 -4.28
CA ALA A 244 -3.95 6.35 -2.85
C ALA A 244 -4.04 4.90 -2.37
N VAL A 245 -3.46 4.64 -1.20
CA VAL A 245 -3.54 3.34 -0.55
C VAL A 245 -4.91 3.24 0.11
N GLY A 246 -5.69 2.24 -0.31
CA GLY A 246 -6.95 1.84 0.31
C GLY A 246 -6.76 1.29 1.73
N ALA A 247 -7.74 0.57 2.27
CA ALA A 247 -7.66 0.03 3.62
C ALA A 247 -6.46 -0.94 3.80
N LYS A 248 -6.23 -1.80 2.80
CA LYS A 248 -5.16 -2.81 2.76
C LYS A 248 -3.75 -2.23 2.76
N ASN A 249 -2.85 -2.90 3.50
CA ASN A 249 -1.40 -2.71 3.49
C ASN A 249 -0.92 -1.34 3.99
N ARG A 250 -1.76 -0.48 4.56
CA ARG A 250 -1.36 0.87 5.02
C ARG A 250 -0.22 0.79 6.03
N TYR A 251 -0.31 -0.12 7.00
CA TYR A 251 0.78 -0.38 7.96
C TYR A 251 2.08 -0.78 7.25
N ARG A 252 1.98 -1.71 6.30
CA ARG A 252 3.12 -2.20 5.52
C ARG A 252 3.75 -1.10 4.65
N PHE A 253 2.94 -0.28 3.99
CA PHE A 253 3.41 0.86 3.19
C PHE A 253 4.11 1.89 4.07
N LEU A 254 3.49 2.29 5.18
CA LEU A 254 4.06 3.29 6.08
C LEU A 254 5.35 2.77 6.74
N SER A 255 5.36 1.51 7.18
CA SER A 255 6.54 0.86 7.76
C SER A 255 7.69 0.72 6.76
N GLY A 256 7.38 0.34 5.52
CA GLY A 256 8.37 0.27 4.44
C GLY A 256 8.96 1.64 4.11
N PHE A 257 8.10 2.66 4.04
CA PHE A 257 8.53 4.05 3.88
C PHE A 257 9.40 4.52 5.05
N ALA A 258 9.00 4.24 6.30
CA ALA A 258 9.75 4.60 7.51
C ALA A 258 11.15 3.99 7.51
N LYS A 259 11.26 2.67 7.26
CA LYS A 259 12.55 1.96 7.21
C LYS A 259 13.47 2.53 6.14
N CYS A 260 12.94 2.80 4.95
CA CYS A 260 13.69 3.41 3.86
C CYS A 260 14.16 4.83 4.21
N LEU A 261 13.29 5.62 4.83
CA LEU A 261 13.59 6.99 5.22
C LEU A 261 14.69 7.06 6.29
N ILE A 262 14.67 6.16 7.27
CA ILE A 262 15.71 6.06 8.31
C ILE A 262 17.02 5.49 7.77
N SER A 263 16.99 4.47 6.90
CA SER A 263 18.23 3.97 6.27
C SER A 263 18.92 5.06 5.44
N LEU A 264 18.14 5.91 4.77
CA LEU A 264 18.65 7.07 4.03
C LEU A 264 19.00 8.25 4.94
N ASN A 265 18.60 8.29 6.21
CA ASN A 265 18.86 9.43 7.09
C ASN A 265 19.12 8.94 8.52
N PRO A 266 20.25 8.25 8.78
CA PRO A 266 20.50 7.60 10.08
C PRO A 266 20.60 8.59 11.26
N HIS A 267 20.79 9.88 10.99
CA HIS A 267 20.84 10.96 11.98
C HIS A 267 19.55 11.79 12.07
N MET A 268 18.46 11.34 11.43
CA MET A 268 17.15 11.99 11.54
C MET A 268 16.70 12.01 13.00
N ALA A 269 16.07 13.09 13.45
CA ALA A 269 15.43 13.16 14.76
C ALA A 269 14.09 12.41 14.77
N PHE A 270 13.68 11.88 15.93
CA PHE A 270 12.45 11.10 16.06
C PHE A 270 11.20 11.90 15.67
N GLU A 271 11.11 13.15 16.14
CA GLU A 271 9.98 14.04 15.90
C GLU A 271 9.82 14.33 14.41
N LEU A 272 10.96 14.41 13.71
CA LEU A 272 10.97 14.61 12.27
C LEU A 272 10.51 13.36 11.53
N LEU A 273 10.99 12.16 11.91
CA LEU A 273 10.48 10.89 11.37
C LEU A 273 8.96 10.81 11.55
N HIS A 274 8.49 11.00 12.78
CA HIS A 274 7.07 10.95 13.12
C HIS A 274 6.24 11.92 12.28
N HIS A 275 6.68 13.17 12.15
CA HIS A 275 6.02 14.17 11.30
C HIS A 275 5.93 13.76 9.82
N TYR A 276 6.99 13.18 9.27
CA TYR A 276 6.98 12.65 7.89
C TYR A 276 6.01 11.48 7.74
N LEU A 277 5.92 10.59 8.72
CA LEU A 277 4.99 9.46 8.69
C LEU A 277 3.53 9.92 8.79
N GLN A 278 3.21 10.85 9.69
CA GLN A 278 1.87 11.45 9.78
C GLN A 278 1.50 12.14 8.46
N SER A 279 2.43 12.91 7.88
CA SER A 279 2.21 13.59 6.60
C SER A 279 2.01 12.61 5.44
N TYR A 280 2.78 11.52 5.40
CA TYR A 280 2.65 10.47 4.41
C TYR A 280 1.28 9.79 4.53
N SER A 281 0.89 9.39 5.75
CA SER A 281 -0.39 8.73 6.02
C SER A 281 -1.58 9.60 5.59
N ARG A 282 -1.59 10.89 5.99
CA ARG A 282 -2.67 11.83 5.62
C ARG A 282 -2.76 12.10 4.12
N ARG A 283 -1.62 12.12 3.44
CA ARG A 283 -1.53 12.47 2.03
C ARG A 283 -1.85 11.30 1.10
N TYR A 284 -1.36 10.11 1.41
CA TYR A 284 -1.39 8.98 0.48
C TYR A 284 -2.41 7.91 0.85
N PHE A 285 -2.99 7.92 2.06
CA PHE A 285 -4.00 6.92 2.45
C PHE A 285 -5.41 7.49 2.28
N VAL A 286 -6.36 6.64 1.87
CA VAL A 286 -7.79 7.00 1.82
C VAL A 286 -8.26 7.40 3.23
N THR A 287 -7.95 6.56 4.21
CA THR A 287 -8.11 6.84 5.63
C THR A 287 -6.72 6.82 6.29
N PRO A 288 -6.31 7.86 7.02
CA PRO A 288 -5.04 7.84 7.76
C PRO A 288 -5.00 6.70 8.79
N LEU A 289 -3.79 6.25 9.14
CA LEU A 289 -3.60 5.42 10.32
C LEU A 289 -3.76 6.28 11.57
N GLY A 290 -4.18 5.68 12.68
CA GLY A 290 -4.28 6.38 13.95
C GLY A 290 -2.94 6.90 14.45
N ASP A 291 -2.95 8.00 15.20
CA ASP A 291 -1.72 8.66 15.64
C ASP A 291 -0.84 7.73 16.50
N GLY A 292 -1.44 6.89 17.35
CA GLY A 292 -0.71 5.90 18.16
C GLY A 292 0.00 4.83 17.32
N VAL A 293 -0.58 4.45 16.18
CA VAL A 293 0.01 3.46 15.25
C VAL A 293 1.18 4.07 14.49
N VAL A 294 1.03 5.33 14.08
CA VAL A 294 2.10 6.09 13.45
C VAL A 294 3.27 6.27 14.42
N GLU A 295 2.98 6.53 15.69
CA GLU A 295 3.96 6.61 16.76
C GLU A 295 4.65 5.27 17.03
N GLU A 296 3.91 4.16 17.06
CA GLU A 296 4.47 2.81 17.20
C GLU A 296 5.44 2.48 16.05
N ILE A 297 5.02 2.70 14.79
CA ILE A 297 5.87 2.51 13.61
C ILE A 297 7.11 3.40 13.69
N ALA A 298 6.95 4.67 14.08
CA ALA A 298 8.07 5.59 14.28
C ALA A 298 9.04 5.05 15.32
N ASN A 299 8.55 4.62 16.50
CA ASN A 299 9.36 4.11 17.59
C ASN A 299 10.14 2.86 17.19
N ASN A 300 9.44 1.88 16.60
CA ASN A 300 10.03 0.63 16.13
C ASN A 300 11.09 0.87 15.06
N THR A 301 10.82 1.77 14.12
CA THR A 301 11.78 2.10 13.06
C THR A 301 12.97 2.89 13.59
N TYR A 302 12.75 3.84 14.50
CA TYR A 302 13.79 4.71 15.04
C TYR A 302 14.84 3.97 15.87
N LYS A 303 14.45 2.86 16.51
CA LYS A 303 15.37 1.92 17.17
C LYS A 303 16.39 1.29 16.20
N LEU A 304 16.07 1.24 14.90
CA LEU A 304 16.91 0.64 13.87
C LEU A 304 17.85 1.64 13.17
N ARG A 305 17.87 2.91 13.61
CA ARG A 305 18.73 3.95 13.01
C ARG A 305 20.21 3.58 13.16
N GLY A 306 20.98 3.78 12.08
CA GLY A 306 22.40 3.41 12.03
C GLY A 306 22.67 1.91 11.92
N VAL A 307 21.64 1.05 11.95
CA VAL A 307 21.73 -0.40 11.70
C VAL A 307 21.19 -0.75 10.31
N LEU A 308 20.15 -0.05 9.86
CA LEU A 308 19.57 -0.28 8.53
C LEU A 308 20.41 0.33 7.42
N GLU A 309 20.83 -0.53 6.50
CA GLU A 309 21.41 -0.12 5.23
C GLU A 309 20.32 0.18 4.19
N PRO A 310 20.52 1.18 3.30
CA PRO A 310 19.58 1.47 2.22
C PRO A 310 19.36 0.27 1.29
N LEU A 311 18.11 -0.17 1.14
CA LEU A 311 17.76 -1.27 0.24
C LEU A 311 17.68 -0.77 -1.21
N GLU A 312 18.40 -1.44 -2.12
CA GLU A 312 18.34 -1.22 -3.57
C GLU A 312 16.99 -1.68 -4.16
N ASN A 313 15.98 -0.81 -4.07
CA ASN A 313 14.60 -1.12 -4.49
C ASN A 313 14.18 -0.49 -5.82
N GLU A 314 15.02 0.36 -6.43
CA GLU A 314 14.72 1.04 -7.69
C GLU A 314 15.88 0.94 -8.69
N THR A 315 15.58 1.04 -9.99
CA THR A 315 16.59 0.98 -11.06
C THR A 315 16.52 2.19 -11.99
N LYS A 316 17.68 2.65 -12.47
CA LYS A 316 17.75 3.73 -13.46
C LYS A 316 18.71 3.38 -14.59
N ARG A 317 18.26 3.55 -15.83
CA ARG A 317 19.11 3.30 -17.00
C ARG A 317 19.84 4.57 -17.44
N PHE A 318 19.13 5.68 -17.49
CA PHE A 318 19.63 6.93 -18.04
C PHE A 318 19.92 7.93 -16.92
N TYR A 319 21.15 8.43 -16.87
CA TYR A 319 21.58 9.48 -15.96
C TYR A 319 21.91 10.74 -16.74
N PHE A 320 21.44 11.88 -16.27
CA PHE A 320 21.53 13.15 -16.99
C PHE A 320 22.37 14.12 -16.17
N LYS A 321 23.33 14.76 -16.83
CA LYS A 321 24.22 15.75 -16.20
C LYS A 321 23.44 16.95 -15.68
N ASP A 322 22.45 17.41 -16.44
CA ASP A 322 21.56 18.48 -16.02
C ASP A 322 20.28 17.91 -15.36
N PRO A 323 20.11 18.05 -14.03
CA PRO A 323 18.88 17.62 -13.37
C PRO A 323 17.66 18.43 -13.84
N LYS A 324 17.85 19.68 -14.30
CA LYS A 324 16.78 20.58 -14.75
C LYS A 324 16.35 20.37 -16.20
N MET A 325 17.02 19.49 -16.96
CA MET A 325 16.63 19.19 -18.33
C MET A 325 15.15 18.73 -18.40
N PRO A 326 14.35 19.28 -19.34
CA PRO A 326 12.93 18.96 -19.48
C PRO A 326 12.65 17.47 -19.65
N ALA A 327 11.53 17.00 -19.08
CA ALA A 327 11.12 15.60 -19.16
C ALA A 327 10.92 15.12 -20.61
N SER A 328 10.42 15.98 -21.51
CA SER A 328 10.24 15.68 -22.94
C SER A 328 11.57 15.42 -23.65
N GLU A 329 12.60 16.19 -23.32
CA GLU A 329 13.94 16.06 -23.88
C GLU A 329 14.63 14.79 -23.38
N LYS A 330 14.60 14.55 -22.05
CA LYS A 330 15.09 13.31 -21.44
C LYS A 330 14.46 12.07 -22.08
N LYS A 331 13.14 12.11 -22.29
CA LYS A 331 12.38 11.03 -22.95
C LYS A 331 12.83 10.82 -24.40
N THR A 332 13.08 11.90 -25.14
CA THR A 332 13.52 11.83 -26.55
C THR A 332 14.89 11.17 -26.67
N LEU A 333 15.86 11.60 -25.85
CA LEU A 333 17.21 11.04 -25.83
C LEU A 333 17.21 9.55 -25.44
N GLY A 334 16.51 9.19 -24.35
CA GLY A 334 16.39 7.80 -23.92
C GLY A 334 15.72 6.93 -24.99
N ASN A 335 14.63 7.40 -25.61
CA ASN A 335 13.93 6.66 -26.66
C ASN A 335 14.78 6.42 -27.90
N ARG A 336 15.67 7.35 -28.28
CA ARG A 336 16.61 7.17 -29.39
C ARG A 336 17.50 5.95 -29.17
N ILE A 337 18.07 5.81 -27.97
CA ILE A 337 18.92 4.67 -27.61
C ILE A 337 18.10 3.38 -27.55
N LEU A 338 16.94 3.40 -26.89
CA LEU A 338 16.05 2.23 -26.82
C LEU A 338 15.55 1.78 -28.21
N ALA A 339 15.36 2.71 -29.15
CA ALA A 339 15.01 2.38 -30.53
C ALA A 339 16.19 1.70 -31.25
N ASN A 340 17.40 2.20 -31.06
CA ASN A 340 18.62 1.60 -31.63
C ASN A 340 18.87 0.18 -31.09
N ASP A 341 18.70 -0.04 -29.78
CA ASP A 341 18.80 -1.37 -29.18
C ASP A 341 17.80 -2.37 -29.79
N ARG A 342 16.56 -1.92 -29.99
CA ARG A 342 15.51 -2.74 -30.62
C ARG A 342 15.83 -3.06 -32.08
N ALA A 343 16.31 -2.08 -32.83
CA ALA A 343 16.75 -2.27 -34.20
C ALA A 343 17.92 -3.28 -34.27
N GLU A 344 18.93 -3.14 -33.41
CA GLU A 344 20.09 -4.03 -33.41
C GLU A 344 19.72 -5.46 -32.98
N LYS A 345 18.84 -5.62 -31.99
CA LYS A 345 18.28 -6.93 -31.63
C LYS A 345 17.58 -7.59 -32.82
N THR A 346 16.72 -6.82 -33.50
CA THR A 346 16.00 -7.31 -34.69
C THR A 346 16.98 -7.73 -35.79
N ARG A 347 18.02 -6.93 -36.04
CA ARG A 347 19.06 -7.28 -37.03
C ARG A 347 19.78 -8.56 -36.66
N LYS A 348 20.19 -8.73 -35.39
CA LYS A 348 20.87 -9.94 -34.92
C LYS A 348 20.01 -11.19 -35.09
N GLU A 349 18.72 -11.11 -34.75
CA GLU A 349 17.78 -12.20 -34.95
C GLU A 349 17.62 -12.55 -36.45
N LEU A 350 17.43 -11.54 -37.30
CA LEU A 350 17.33 -11.75 -38.76
C LEU A 350 18.61 -12.34 -39.35
N LEU A 351 19.79 -11.91 -38.87
CA LEU A 351 21.06 -12.50 -39.27
C LEU A 351 21.14 -13.98 -38.85
N GLY A 352 20.71 -14.32 -37.63
CA GLY A 352 20.64 -15.71 -37.18
C GLY A 352 19.74 -16.60 -38.06
N TYR A 353 18.64 -16.06 -38.61
CA TYR A 353 17.83 -16.79 -39.58
C TYR A 353 18.55 -16.99 -40.93
N LEU A 354 19.37 -16.03 -41.37
CA LEU A 354 20.16 -16.16 -42.60
C LEU A 354 21.33 -17.14 -42.43
N GLU A 355 21.97 -17.15 -41.26
CA GLU A 355 23.06 -18.07 -40.94
C GLU A 355 22.57 -19.53 -40.89
N ASN A 356 21.31 -19.76 -40.51
CA ASN A 356 20.68 -21.08 -40.45
C ASN A 356 19.70 -21.31 -41.61
N TRP A 357 19.98 -20.74 -42.79
CA TRP A 357 19.05 -20.76 -43.90
C TRP A 357 18.91 -22.15 -44.53
N ASP A 358 17.67 -22.65 -44.61
CA ASP A 358 17.32 -23.91 -45.27
C ASP A 358 17.10 -23.70 -46.78
N TYR A 359 18.12 -23.99 -47.57
CA TYR A 359 18.09 -23.87 -49.03
C TYR A 359 17.26 -24.95 -49.73
N GLU A 360 16.96 -26.08 -49.08
CA GLU A 360 16.10 -27.11 -49.66
C GLU A 360 14.64 -26.65 -49.63
N LYS A 361 14.21 -26.11 -48.49
CA LYS A 361 12.84 -25.60 -48.31
C LYS A 361 12.63 -24.22 -48.93
N TYR A 362 13.65 -23.36 -48.90
CA TYR A 362 13.61 -22.00 -49.43
C TYR A 362 14.83 -21.70 -50.30
N PRO A 363 14.82 -22.05 -51.60
CA PRO A 363 15.99 -21.99 -52.47
C PRO A 363 16.63 -20.61 -52.67
N LYS A 364 15.89 -19.53 -52.33
CA LYS A 364 16.36 -18.15 -52.46
C LYS A 364 16.03 -17.35 -51.22
N ILE A 365 17.03 -16.64 -50.71
CA ILE A 365 16.85 -15.59 -49.71
C ILE A 365 16.15 -14.41 -50.39
N THR A 366 14.88 -14.21 -50.08
CA THR A 366 14.07 -13.06 -50.52
C THR A 366 13.37 -12.47 -49.30
N GLN A 367 12.92 -11.22 -49.37
CA GLN A 367 12.17 -10.61 -48.26
C GLN A 367 10.92 -11.42 -47.88
N VAL A 368 10.21 -11.96 -48.88
CA VAL A 368 9.01 -12.78 -48.68
C VAL A 368 9.35 -14.10 -47.97
N ASN A 369 10.43 -14.77 -48.38
CA ASN A 369 10.84 -16.01 -47.72
C ASN A 369 11.38 -15.73 -46.31
N LEU A 370 12.15 -14.66 -46.13
CA LEU A 370 12.65 -14.27 -44.81
C LEU A 370 11.49 -13.90 -43.87
N GLN A 371 10.43 -13.27 -44.38
CA GLN A 371 9.21 -13.02 -43.64
C GLN A 371 8.55 -14.34 -43.17
N LYS A 372 8.46 -15.34 -44.05
CA LYS A 372 7.89 -16.66 -43.72
C LYS A 372 8.73 -17.41 -42.69
N VAL A 373 10.06 -17.38 -42.81
CA VAL A 373 10.98 -18.10 -41.90
C VAL A 373 11.07 -17.43 -40.53
N SER A 374 11.12 -16.09 -40.50
CA SER A 374 11.24 -15.34 -39.24
C SER A 374 9.91 -15.05 -38.54
N GLY A 375 8.78 -15.20 -39.23
CA GLY A 375 7.46 -14.80 -38.74
C GLY A 375 7.28 -13.30 -38.50
N ARG A 376 8.24 -12.46 -38.93
CA ARG A 376 8.20 -11.01 -38.72
C ARG A 376 7.24 -10.32 -39.69
N ASN A 377 6.78 -9.12 -39.33
CA ASN A 377 5.99 -8.29 -40.23
C ASN A 377 6.84 -7.85 -41.44
N ARG A 378 6.23 -7.81 -42.62
CA ARG A 378 6.81 -7.33 -43.88
C ARG A 378 7.57 -6.01 -43.73
N LYS A 379 6.99 -5.01 -43.06
CA LYS A 379 7.59 -3.67 -42.90
C LYS A 379 8.88 -3.72 -42.07
N THR A 380 8.94 -4.59 -41.07
CA THR A 380 10.15 -4.81 -40.27
C THR A 380 11.26 -5.44 -41.12
N ILE A 381 10.91 -6.42 -41.96
CA ILE A 381 11.87 -7.01 -42.90
C ILE A 381 12.37 -5.93 -43.88
N GLU A 382 11.48 -5.20 -44.54
CA GLU A 382 11.83 -4.15 -45.50
C GLU A 382 12.81 -3.12 -44.91
N ASN A 383 12.55 -2.66 -43.68
CA ASN A 383 13.39 -1.67 -43.00
C ASN A 383 14.82 -2.16 -42.69
N HIS A 384 15.01 -3.46 -42.43
CA HIS A 384 16.31 -4.00 -42.00
C HIS A 384 17.01 -4.88 -43.04
N TYR A 385 16.30 -5.30 -44.09
CA TYR A 385 16.76 -6.33 -45.03
C TYR A 385 18.09 -6.00 -45.69
N ARG A 386 18.25 -4.78 -46.21
CA ARG A 386 19.46 -4.38 -46.92
C ARG A 386 20.70 -4.46 -46.03
N GLU A 387 20.58 -3.95 -44.80
CA GLU A 387 21.68 -3.92 -43.85
C GLU A 387 22.04 -5.33 -43.37
N VAL A 388 21.04 -6.15 -43.02
CA VAL A 388 21.25 -7.53 -42.59
C VAL A 388 21.87 -8.38 -43.71
N ARG A 389 21.40 -8.22 -44.95
CA ARG A 389 21.94 -8.95 -46.10
C ARG A 389 23.38 -8.57 -46.42
N ASN A 390 23.70 -7.28 -46.41
CA ASN A 390 25.09 -6.84 -46.57
C ASN A 390 26.02 -7.38 -45.47
N ARG A 391 25.54 -7.47 -44.22
CA ARG A 391 26.33 -8.05 -43.12
C ARG A 391 26.52 -9.57 -43.28
N PHE A 392 25.54 -10.26 -43.85
CA PHE A 392 25.62 -11.70 -44.14
C PHE A 392 26.58 -12.00 -45.29
N GLU A 393 26.56 -11.19 -46.36
CA GLU A 393 27.40 -11.40 -47.56
C GLU A 393 28.87 -11.01 -47.36
N ASN A 394 29.18 -10.20 -46.34
CA ASN A 394 30.55 -9.78 -45.99
C ASN A 394 31.19 -10.57 -44.83
N LYS A 395 30.51 -11.62 -44.34
CA LYS A 395 31.09 -12.64 -43.46
C LYS A 395 31.67 -13.76 -44.31
#